data_AF-A0A954HZU1-F1
#
_entry.id   AF-A0A954HZU1-F1
#
_cell.length_a   1.000
_cell.length_b   1.000
_cell.length_c   1.000
_cell.angle_alpha   90.00
_cell.angle_beta   90.00
_cell.angle_gamma   90.00
#
_symmetry.space_group_name_H-M   'P 1'
#
loop_
_entity.id
_entity.type
_entity.pdbx_description
1 polymer ?
#
loop_
_entity_poly.entity_id
_entity_poly.type
_entity_poly.pdbx_seq_one_letter_code
_entity_poly.pdbx_strand_id
1 'polypeptide(L)'
;MIANCDAVETDSRLLLVDAGNTRTKIGVFADRPPTEGQLPQCVAELTIENGETVEWARIARLAGATERFQLVLTGSNPVRVAELTKSVPVDWPAPLKLPPRSRFPLAIDVDFPERVGIDRLLNAIAANQLRLSGQSAVIVSSGTATTIDYVSPDGRFCGGAILPGFELSARALHQYTALLPLIPLDVVLDAQPSDVGRNTEAALRSGLYWGHVGGVKELVRRLLQRGTVDQQTASGDQSRHLGNAAVGDLPLLVVTGGAAPLLLPHLPSFVRHEPQLPLQGLAILMHSRTPHRDSSSEV
;
A
#
# COMPACT_ATOMS: atom_id res chain seq x y z
N MET A 1 47.60 2.70 25.91
CA MET A 1 47.10 2.83 24.53
C MET A 1 45.66 2.37 24.53
N ILE A 2 44.76 3.32 24.34
CA ILE A 2 43.32 3.16 24.48
C ILE A 2 42.85 2.35 23.27
N ALA A 3 42.28 1.18 23.53
CA ALA A 3 41.58 0.42 22.50
C ALA A 3 40.38 1.26 22.05
N ASN A 4 40.36 1.59 20.76
CA ASN A 4 39.21 2.20 20.11
C ASN A 4 37.98 1.38 20.45
N CYS A 5 37.09 1.99 21.23
CA CYS A 5 35.73 1.54 21.38
C CYS A 5 35.07 1.89 20.05
N ASP A 6 35.02 0.93 19.13
CA ASP A 6 34.08 0.99 18.02
C ASP A 6 32.70 1.07 18.66
N ALA A 7 32.14 2.27 18.67
CA ALA A 7 30.75 2.48 19.02
C ALA A 7 29.94 1.62 18.04
N VAL A 8 29.38 0.52 18.55
CA VAL A 8 28.30 -0.17 17.88
C VAL A 8 27.21 0.88 17.70
N GLU A 9 27.08 1.43 16.49
CA GLU A 9 25.92 2.22 16.08
C GLU A 9 24.70 1.37 16.41
N THR A 10 23.98 1.75 17.46
CA THR A 10 22.67 1.18 17.72
C THR A 10 21.78 1.67 16.58
N ASP A 11 21.61 0.84 15.55
CA ASP A 11 20.71 1.10 14.42
C ASP A 11 19.35 1.55 14.96
N SER A 12 19.03 2.84 14.80
CA SER A 12 17.70 3.34 15.18
C SER A 12 16.65 2.61 14.36
N ARG A 13 15.48 2.36 14.98
CA ARG A 13 14.37 1.68 14.31
C ARG A 13 13.19 2.61 14.10
N LEU A 14 12.41 2.32 13.07
CA LEU A 14 11.09 2.89 12.88
C LEU A 14 10.04 1.82 13.24
N LEU A 15 9.19 2.15 14.21
CA LEU A 15 7.96 1.40 14.47
C LEU A 15 6.81 2.13 13.77
N LEU A 16 6.33 1.53 12.70
CA LEU A 16 5.36 2.10 11.79
C LEU A 16 4.00 1.45 11.98
N VAL A 17 2.96 2.26 12.15
CA VAL A 17 1.58 1.81 12.32
C VAL A 17 0.71 2.42 11.23
N ASP A 18 0.03 1.55 10.49
CA ASP A 18 -1.01 1.87 9.49
C ASP A 18 -2.37 1.36 10.00
N ALA A 19 -3.17 2.26 10.54
CA ALA A 19 -4.50 2.01 11.08
C ALA A 19 -5.57 2.15 9.99
N GLY A 20 -5.91 1.03 9.36
CA GLY A 20 -6.98 0.92 8.37
C GLY A 20 -8.37 0.75 8.98
N ASN A 21 -9.37 0.52 8.13
CA ASN A 21 -10.77 0.35 8.55
C ASN A 21 -11.08 -1.03 9.14
N THR A 22 -10.47 -2.09 8.61
CA THR A 22 -10.67 -3.47 9.11
C THR A 22 -9.52 -3.93 10.00
N ARG A 23 -8.29 -3.47 9.75
CA ARG A 23 -7.08 -3.96 10.43
C ARG A 23 -6.10 -2.82 10.69
N THR A 24 -5.34 -2.96 11.76
CA THR A 24 -4.17 -2.14 12.07
C THR A 24 -2.92 -2.96 11.76
N LYS A 25 -2.13 -2.51 10.78
CA LYS A 25 -0.83 -3.11 10.44
C LYS A 25 0.28 -2.39 11.17
N ILE A 26 1.23 -3.15 11.69
CA ILE A 26 2.37 -2.65 12.45
C ILE A 26 3.62 -3.30 11.86
N GLY A 27 4.65 -2.52 11.58
CA GLY A 27 5.91 -3.02 11.08
C GLY A 27 7.11 -2.32 11.70
N VAL A 28 8.20 -3.06 11.83
CA VAL A 28 9.49 -2.58 12.31
C VAL A 28 10.43 -2.49 11.12
N PHE A 29 11.10 -1.35 10.97
CA PHE A 29 12.02 -1.06 9.88
C PHE A 29 13.32 -0.48 10.45
N ALA A 30 14.42 -0.68 9.73
CA ALA A 30 15.64 0.10 10.00
C ALA A 30 15.39 1.58 9.64
N ASP A 31 15.87 2.49 10.48
CA ASP A 31 15.82 3.94 10.28
C ASP A 31 16.99 4.37 9.37
N ARG A 32 16.92 3.94 8.11
CA ARG A 32 17.92 4.28 7.08
C ARG A 32 17.24 4.68 5.78
N PRO A 33 17.84 5.62 5.01
CA PRO A 33 17.27 6.03 3.74
C PRO A 33 17.12 4.84 2.79
N PRO A 34 16.05 4.80 1.97
CA PRO A 34 15.86 3.74 1.00
C PRO A 34 16.91 3.80 -0.11
N THR A 35 17.37 2.63 -0.55
CA THR A 35 18.15 2.51 -1.80
C THR A 35 17.21 2.72 -2.99
N GLU A 36 17.66 3.44 -4.01
CA GLU A 36 16.92 3.63 -5.27
C GLU A 36 16.52 2.28 -5.88
N GLY A 37 15.27 2.17 -6.36
CA GLY A 37 14.72 0.93 -6.93
C GLY A 37 14.44 -0.18 -5.90
N GLN A 38 14.65 0.06 -4.60
CA GLN A 38 14.40 -0.92 -3.53
C GLN A 38 13.41 -0.37 -2.51
N LEU A 39 12.58 -1.27 -1.96
CA LEU A 39 11.72 -0.94 -0.83
C LEU A 39 12.44 -1.20 0.49
N PRO A 40 12.21 -0.38 1.53
CA PRO A 40 12.63 -0.70 2.88
C PRO A 40 12.13 -2.08 3.31
N GLN A 41 12.97 -2.83 4.00
CA GLN A 41 12.62 -4.16 4.49
C GLN A 41 11.93 -4.06 5.86
N CYS A 42 10.78 -4.72 5.98
CA CYS A 42 10.09 -4.91 7.25
C CYS A 42 10.74 -6.10 7.98
N VAL A 43 11.38 -5.85 9.11
CA VAL A 43 12.11 -6.90 9.86
C VAL A 43 11.21 -7.70 10.79
N ALA A 44 10.08 -7.10 11.20
CA ALA A 44 9.07 -7.75 12.02
C ALA A 44 7.72 -7.06 11.78
N GLU A 45 6.63 -7.82 11.75
CA GLU A 45 5.30 -7.26 11.53
C GLU A 45 4.25 -7.89 12.46
N LEU A 46 3.18 -7.13 12.68
CA LEU A 46 2.00 -7.54 13.42
C LEU A 46 0.76 -6.93 12.76
N THR A 47 -0.28 -7.75 12.56
CA THR A 47 -1.60 -7.28 12.15
C THR A 47 -2.58 -7.55 13.27
N ILE A 48 -3.40 -6.55 13.59
CA ILE A 48 -4.44 -6.59 14.63
C ILE A 48 -5.78 -6.29 13.96
N GLU A 49 -6.82 -7.09 14.23
CA GLU A 49 -8.15 -6.79 13.71
C GLU A 49 -8.79 -5.63 14.48
N ASN A 50 -9.51 -4.75 13.77
CA ASN A 50 -10.16 -3.63 14.43
C ASN A 50 -11.33 -4.16 15.27
N GLY A 51 -11.23 -3.95 16.59
CA GLY A 51 -12.12 -4.55 17.60
C GLY A 51 -11.35 -5.38 18.62
N GLU A 52 -10.15 -5.83 18.28
CA GLU A 52 -9.23 -6.44 19.23
C GLU A 52 -8.51 -5.37 20.07
N THR A 53 -8.25 -5.72 21.33
CA THR A 53 -7.47 -4.88 22.23
C THR A 53 -6.02 -4.87 21.79
N VAL A 54 -5.41 -3.67 21.74
CA VAL A 54 -3.98 -3.55 21.42
C VAL A 54 -3.15 -3.87 22.66
N GLU A 55 -2.44 -4.99 22.61
CA GLU A 55 -1.45 -5.35 23.61
C GLU A 55 -0.09 -4.69 23.32
N TRP A 56 0.15 -3.52 23.91
CA TRP A 56 1.43 -2.81 23.74
C TRP A 56 2.65 -3.63 24.16
N ALA A 57 2.51 -4.54 25.11
CA ALA A 57 3.59 -5.49 25.48
C ALA A 57 3.96 -6.45 24.34
N ARG A 58 3.01 -6.80 23.45
CA ARG A 58 3.29 -7.58 22.24
C ARG A 58 4.03 -6.72 21.20
N ILE A 59 3.65 -5.46 21.05
CA ILE A 59 4.32 -4.51 20.15
C ILE A 59 5.74 -4.19 20.66
N ALA A 60 5.94 -4.05 21.98
CA ALA A 60 7.25 -3.85 22.59
C ALA A 60 8.22 -4.99 22.26
N ARG A 61 7.72 -6.24 22.34
CA ARG A 61 8.49 -7.42 21.95
C ARG A 61 8.82 -7.43 20.45
N LEU A 62 7.88 -6.99 19.60
CA LEU A 62 8.09 -6.86 18.16
C LEU A 62 9.19 -5.82 17.83
N ALA A 63 9.15 -4.66 18.48
CA ALA A 63 10.11 -3.57 18.27
C ALA A 63 11.54 -3.93 18.76
N GLY A 64 11.65 -4.93 19.64
CA GLY A 64 12.87 -5.25 20.37
C GLY A 64 13.01 -4.30 21.56
N ALA A 65 12.42 -4.67 22.70
CA ALA A 65 12.16 -3.82 23.87
C ALA A 65 13.37 -3.04 24.46
N THR A 66 14.59 -3.33 24.01
CA THR A 66 15.84 -2.68 24.43
C THR A 66 16.40 -1.68 23.42
N GLU A 67 15.83 -1.58 22.22
CA GLU A 67 16.32 -0.72 21.14
C GLU A 67 15.59 0.63 21.11
N ARG A 68 16.31 1.71 20.75
CA ARG A 68 15.70 3.02 20.53
C ARG A 68 14.94 2.99 19.21
N PHE A 69 13.65 3.30 19.24
CA PHE A 69 12.81 3.43 18.05
C PHE A 69 12.09 4.77 17.99
N GLN A 70 11.72 5.19 16.79
CA GLN A 70 10.76 6.26 16.54
C GLN A 70 9.40 5.64 16.23
N LEU A 71 8.33 6.20 16.79
CA LEU A 71 6.96 5.74 16.53
C LEU A 71 6.30 6.63 15.47
N VAL A 72 5.69 6.02 14.47
CA VAL A 72 4.85 6.71 13.48
C VAL A 72 3.49 6.05 13.44
N LEU A 73 2.44 6.85 13.59
CA LEU A 73 1.08 6.36 13.64
C LEU A 73 0.22 7.16 12.67
N THR A 74 -0.27 6.49 11.64
CA THR A 74 -1.14 7.05 10.61
C THR A 74 -2.10 5.97 10.12
N GLY A 75 -2.98 6.32 9.19
CA GLY A 75 -3.85 5.34 8.53
C GLY A 75 -5.12 5.99 7.97
N SER A 76 -5.90 5.21 7.23
CA SER A 76 -7.15 5.66 6.62
C SER A 76 -8.34 5.70 7.60
N ASN A 77 -8.18 5.24 8.84
CA ASN A 77 -9.20 5.33 9.89
C ASN A 77 -8.79 6.34 10.99
N PRO A 78 -9.25 7.61 10.92
CA PRO A 78 -8.83 8.66 11.86
C PRO A 78 -9.29 8.39 13.31
N VAL A 79 -10.41 7.69 13.50
CA VAL A 79 -10.90 7.32 14.83
C VAL A 79 -9.94 6.33 15.49
N ARG A 80 -9.54 5.28 14.75
CA ARG A 80 -8.56 4.29 15.23
C ARG A 80 -7.19 4.92 15.45
N VAL A 81 -6.74 5.81 14.57
CA VAL A 81 -5.50 6.58 14.75
C VAL A 81 -5.52 7.35 16.07
N ALA A 82 -6.61 8.06 16.36
CA ALA A 82 -6.74 8.84 17.59
C ALA A 82 -6.83 7.97 18.84
N GLU A 83 -7.55 6.83 18.76
CA GLU A 83 -7.63 5.84 19.84
C GLU A 83 -6.25 5.28 20.18
N LEU A 84 -5.51 4.78 19.17
CA LEU A 84 -4.18 4.22 19.38
C LEU A 84 -3.19 5.27 19.89
N THR A 85 -3.26 6.50 19.38
CA THR A 85 -2.41 7.60 19.84
C THR A 85 -2.59 7.88 21.34
N LYS A 86 -3.83 7.78 21.85
CA LYS A 86 -4.13 7.96 23.28
C LYS A 86 -3.72 6.78 24.14
N SER A 87 -3.62 5.58 23.57
CA SER A 87 -3.27 4.36 24.31
C SER A 87 -1.78 4.05 24.31
N VAL A 88 -0.95 4.80 23.56
CA VAL A 88 0.51 4.67 23.58
C VAL A 88 1.03 4.73 25.04
N PRO A 89 1.90 3.80 25.47
CA PRO A 89 2.47 3.83 26.82
C PRO A 89 3.19 5.14 27.14
N VAL A 90 3.13 5.59 28.39
CA VAL A 90 3.69 6.89 28.82
C VAL A 90 5.21 6.97 28.67
N ASP A 91 5.89 5.82 28.77
CA ASP A 91 7.34 5.66 28.63
C ASP A 91 7.81 5.53 27.17
N TRP A 92 6.87 5.52 26.20
CA TRP A 92 7.19 5.43 24.78
C TRP A 92 7.40 6.80 24.13
N PRO A 93 8.15 6.88 23.03
CA PRO A 93 8.25 8.11 22.24
C PRO A 93 6.87 8.51 21.69
N ALA A 94 6.59 9.81 21.73
CA ALA A 94 5.38 10.35 21.13
C ALA A 94 5.33 10.06 19.62
N PRO A 95 4.16 9.67 19.06
CA PRO A 95 4.03 9.44 17.62
C PRO A 95 4.42 10.66 16.80
N LEU A 96 5.28 10.44 15.80
CA LEU A 96 5.70 11.46 14.86
C LEU A 96 4.59 11.77 13.87
N LYS A 97 4.30 13.06 13.68
CA LYS A 97 3.37 13.53 12.64
C LYS A 97 3.99 13.37 11.26
N LEU A 98 3.20 12.98 10.27
CA LEU A 98 3.64 13.00 8.87
C LEU A 98 4.03 14.42 8.44
N PRO A 99 5.00 14.56 7.51
CA PRO A 99 5.26 15.85 6.89
C PRO A 99 4.01 16.33 6.11
N PRO A 100 3.90 17.64 5.81
CA PRO A 100 2.83 18.13 4.95
C PRO A 100 2.91 17.48 3.56
N ARG A 101 1.77 17.32 2.90
CA ARG A 101 1.65 16.69 1.57
C ARG A 101 2.55 17.34 0.50
N SER A 102 2.85 18.63 0.64
CA SER A 102 3.80 19.35 -0.23
C SER A 102 5.25 18.87 -0.13
N ARG A 103 5.59 18.09 0.89
CA ARG A 103 6.92 17.47 1.08
C ARG A 103 6.92 15.97 0.80
N PHE A 104 5.84 15.42 0.25
CA PHE A 104 5.85 14.02 -0.15
C PHE A 104 6.81 13.84 -1.33
N PRO A 105 7.50 12.69 -1.45
CA PRO A 105 8.44 12.43 -2.54
C PRO A 105 7.74 12.11 -3.88
N LEU A 106 6.51 12.62 -4.07
CA LEU A 106 5.74 12.57 -5.30
C LEU A 106 4.71 13.70 -5.32
N ALA A 107 4.42 14.25 -6.50
CA ALA A 107 3.36 15.24 -6.64
C ALA A 107 1.98 14.58 -6.68
N ILE A 108 0.98 15.22 -6.08
CA ILE A 108 -0.39 14.71 -6.01
C ILE A 108 -1.22 15.48 -7.06
N ASP A 109 -1.44 14.86 -8.21
CA ASP A 109 -2.05 15.46 -9.40
C ASP A 109 -3.51 15.04 -9.55
N VAL A 110 -4.36 15.57 -8.68
CA VAL A 110 -5.81 15.42 -8.70
C VAL A 110 -6.47 16.74 -8.29
N ASP A 111 -7.76 16.90 -8.58
CA ASP A 111 -8.51 18.13 -8.27
C ASP A 111 -8.47 18.53 -6.79
N PHE A 112 -8.48 17.54 -5.89
CA PHE A 112 -8.51 17.74 -4.43
C PHE A 112 -7.43 16.91 -3.72
N PRO A 113 -6.16 17.33 -3.76
CA PRO A 113 -5.03 16.59 -3.20
C PRO A 113 -5.17 16.25 -1.71
N GLU A 114 -5.86 17.09 -0.95
CA GLU A 114 -6.11 16.94 0.48
C GLU A 114 -7.10 15.82 0.81
N ARG A 115 -7.97 15.44 -0.13
CA ARG A 115 -9.01 14.42 0.05
C ARG A 115 -8.53 13.01 -0.28
N VAL A 116 -7.35 12.87 -0.86
CA VAL A 116 -6.78 11.56 -1.19
C VAL A 116 -6.43 10.83 0.12
N GLY A 117 -6.95 9.60 0.27
CA GLY A 117 -6.63 8.71 1.38
C GLY A 117 -5.12 8.53 1.54
N ILE A 118 -4.65 8.55 2.80
CA ILE A 118 -3.21 8.47 3.07
C ILE A 118 -2.63 7.12 2.66
N ASP A 119 -3.38 6.03 2.84
CA ASP A 119 -3.03 4.68 2.39
C ASP A 119 -2.72 4.60 0.89
N ARG A 120 -3.56 5.23 0.05
CA ARG A 120 -3.34 5.32 -1.40
C ARG A 120 -2.05 6.05 -1.74
N LEU A 121 -1.73 7.12 -1.01
CA LEU A 121 -0.49 7.89 -1.23
C LEU A 121 0.74 7.12 -0.75
N LEU A 122 0.66 6.42 0.38
CA LEU A 122 1.77 5.58 0.86
C LEU A 122 2.06 4.46 -0.14
N ASN A 123 1.02 3.81 -0.66
CA ASN A 123 1.14 2.85 -1.76
C ASN A 123 1.82 3.45 -3.00
N ALA A 124 1.40 4.66 -3.39
CA ALA A 124 2.00 5.37 -4.52
C ALA A 124 3.46 5.78 -4.27
N ILE A 125 3.83 6.19 -3.06
CA ILE A 125 5.22 6.50 -2.67
C ILE A 125 6.10 5.26 -2.83
N ALA A 126 5.65 4.11 -2.34
CA ALA A 126 6.39 2.87 -2.48
C ALA A 126 6.51 2.43 -3.95
N ALA A 127 5.42 2.50 -4.71
CA ALA A 127 5.46 2.18 -6.15
C ALA A 127 6.35 3.15 -6.95
N ASN A 128 6.37 4.44 -6.59
CA ASN A 128 7.22 5.45 -7.21
C ASN A 128 8.71 5.22 -6.90
N GLN A 129 9.05 4.65 -5.74
CA GLN A 129 10.42 4.23 -5.40
C GLN A 129 10.87 3.00 -6.22
N LEU A 130 9.93 2.15 -6.63
CA LEU A 130 10.22 0.90 -7.36
C LEU A 130 10.32 1.05 -8.87
N ARG A 131 9.57 1.99 -9.44
CA ARG A 131 9.51 2.16 -10.90
C ARG A 131 10.84 2.72 -11.43
N LEU A 132 11.16 2.38 -12.67
CA LEU A 132 12.27 3.03 -13.37
C LEU A 132 11.91 4.47 -13.74
N SER A 133 12.91 5.32 -13.95
CA SER A 133 12.67 6.66 -14.49
C SER A 133 11.95 6.59 -15.84
N GLY A 134 10.92 7.42 -16.02
CA GLY A 134 10.05 7.37 -17.19
C GLY A 134 9.09 6.17 -17.22
N GLN A 135 9.11 5.27 -16.23
CA GLN A 135 8.14 4.19 -16.12
C GLN A 135 6.91 4.65 -15.35
N SER A 136 5.68 4.35 -15.81
CA SER A 136 4.46 4.58 -15.02
C SER A 136 4.20 3.41 -14.07
N ALA A 137 3.29 3.57 -13.09
CA ALA A 137 2.91 2.49 -12.19
C ALA A 137 1.39 2.39 -12.00
N VAL A 138 0.91 1.16 -11.84
CA VAL A 138 -0.47 0.81 -11.47
C VAL A 138 -0.42 0.02 -10.18
N ILE A 139 -1.16 0.46 -9.17
CA ILE A 139 -1.16 -0.15 -7.84
C ILE A 139 -2.56 -0.67 -7.53
N VAL A 140 -2.69 -1.98 -7.29
CA VAL A 140 -3.93 -2.61 -6.83
C VAL A 140 -3.82 -2.86 -5.33
N SER A 141 -4.63 -2.20 -4.52
CA SER A 141 -4.70 -2.44 -3.06
C SER A 141 -6.03 -3.07 -2.71
N SER A 142 -6.04 -4.36 -2.37
CA SER A 142 -7.25 -5.14 -2.08
C SER A 142 -7.42 -5.37 -0.58
N GLY A 143 -8.24 -4.53 0.05
CA GLY A 143 -8.60 -4.56 1.48
C GLY A 143 -10.10 -4.39 1.70
N THR A 144 -10.50 -3.57 2.67
CA THR A 144 -11.92 -3.22 2.93
C THR A 144 -12.59 -2.67 1.67
N ALA A 145 -11.88 -1.78 0.98
CA ALA A 145 -12.13 -1.40 -0.40
C ALA A 145 -10.97 -1.90 -1.26
N THR A 146 -11.24 -2.08 -2.55
CA THR A 146 -10.19 -2.33 -3.53
C THR A 146 -9.91 -1.04 -4.29
N THR A 147 -8.69 -0.52 -4.22
CA THR A 147 -8.27 0.65 -5.02
C THR A 147 -7.36 0.22 -6.15
N ILE A 148 -7.47 0.92 -7.28
CA ILE A 148 -6.51 0.81 -8.39
C ILE A 148 -6.02 2.21 -8.70
N ASP A 149 -4.79 2.49 -8.32
CA ASP A 149 -4.15 3.80 -8.39
C ASP A 149 -3.15 3.87 -9.55
N TYR A 150 -3.00 5.05 -10.15
CA TYR A 150 -2.09 5.31 -11.26
C TYR A 150 -1.05 6.37 -10.89
N VAL A 151 0.21 6.06 -11.18
CA VAL A 151 1.35 6.98 -11.11
C VAL A 151 1.90 7.16 -12.52
N SER A 152 2.01 8.40 -12.96
CA SER A 152 2.48 8.76 -14.31
C SER A 152 3.99 8.53 -14.48
N PRO A 153 4.50 8.56 -15.74
CA PRO A 153 5.93 8.43 -16.04
C PRO A 153 6.85 9.44 -15.33
N ASP A 154 6.34 10.65 -15.05
CA ASP A 154 7.01 11.71 -14.31
C ASP A 154 6.85 11.58 -12.77
N GLY A 155 6.19 10.52 -12.29
CA GLY A 155 6.12 10.20 -10.87
C GLY A 155 5.03 10.96 -10.11
N ARG A 156 3.95 11.36 -10.78
CA ARG A 156 2.82 12.04 -10.15
C ARG A 156 1.73 11.03 -9.84
N PHE A 157 1.12 11.15 -8.67
CA PHE A 157 -0.09 10.40 -8.36
C PHE A 157 -1.26 11.03 -9.10
N CYS A 158 -1.85 10.32 -10.06
CA CYS A 158 -2.88 10.83 -10.97
C CYS A 158 -4.29 10.35 -10.61
N GLY A 159 -4.48 9.81 -9.40
CA GLY A 159 -5.74 9.23 -8.96
C GLY A 159 -5.91 7.78 -9.39
N GLY A 160 -7.17 7.34 -9.55
CA GLY A 160 -7.47 5.93 -9.74
C GLY A 160 -8.96 5.61 -9.59
N ALA A 161 -9.26 4.32 -9.41
CA ALA A 161 -10.60 3.79 -9.16
C ALA A 161 -10.71 3.19 -7.76
N ILE A 162 -11.93 3.18 -7.21
CA ILE A 162 -12.27 2.54 -5.94
C ILE A 162 -13.47 1.62 -6.17
N LEU A 163 -13.34 0.37 -5.75
CA LEU A 163 -14.40 -0.65 -5.74
C LEU A 163 -14.66 -1.10 -4.30
N PRO A 164 -15.88 -1.57 -4.00
CA PRO A 164 -16.08 -2.30 -2.76
C PRO A 164 -15.19 -3.55 -2.75
N GLY A 165 -14.57 -3.83 -1.59
CA GLY A 165 -13.86 -5.08 -1.37
C GLY A 165 -14.83 -6.28 -1.31
N PHE A 166 -14.28 -7.49 -1.25
CA PHE A 166 -15.07 -8.73 -1.19
C PHE A 166 -16.07 -8.73 -0.02
N GLU A 167 -15.58 -8.46 1.20
CA GLU A 167 -16.42 -8.47 2.41
C GLU A 167 -17.48 -7.39 2.39
N LEU A 168 -17.12 -6.17 1.96
CA LEU A 168 -18.07 -5.07 1.83
C LEU A 168 -19.17 -5.39 0.82
N SER A 169 -18.82 -6.03 -0.30
CA SER A 169 -19.78 -6.46 -1.32
C SER A 169 -20.72 -7.53 -0.78
N ALA A 170 -20.20 -8.52 -0.04
CA ALA A 170 -21.01 -9.58 0.58
C ALA A 170 -21.99 -9.00 1.61
N ARG A 171 -21.51 -8.09 2.47
CA ARG A 171 -22.34 -7.39 3.45
C ARG A 171 -23.42 -6.54 2.79
N ALA A 172 -23.10 -5.84 1.69
CA ALA A 172 -24.08 -5.04 0.97
C ALA A 172 -25.21 -5.90 0.40
N LEU A 173 -24.89 -7.04 -0.23
CA LEU A 173 -25.91 -7.97 -0.75
C LEU A 173 -26.80 -8.51 0.36
N HIS A 174 -26.23 -8.89 1.50
CA HIS A 174 -26.99 -9.35 2.65
C HIS A 174 -27.90 -8.26 3.23
N GLN A 175 -27.35 -7.05 3.44
CA GLN A 175 -28.06 -5.97 4.12
C GLN A 175 -29.18 -5.35 3.27
N TYR A 176 -28.99 -5.28 1.94
CA TYR A 176 -29.91 -4.60 1.03
C TYR A 176 -30.81 -5.55 0.24
N THR A 177 -30.91 -6.82 0.63
CA THR A 177 -31.86 -7.78 0.06
C THR A 177 -32.54 -8.60 1.14
N ALA A 178 -33.76 -9.09 0.86
CA ALA A 178 -34.58 -9.75 1.88
C ALA A 178 -34.15 -11.19 2.20
N LEU A 179 -33.52 -11.89 1.24
CA LEU A 179 -33.34 -13.35 1.31
C LEU A 179 -31.90 -13.81 1.08
N LEU A 180 -30.95 -12.92 0.76
CA LEU A 180 -29.57 -13.34 0.54
C LEU A 180 -28.87 -13.53 1.89
N PRO A 181 -28.29 -14.73 2.15
CA PRO A 181 -27.53 -14.95 3.37
C PRO A 181 -26.24 -14.12 3.36
N LEU A 182 -25.75 -13.78 4.55
CA LEU A 182 -24.39 -13.27 4.68
C LEU A 182 -23.42 -14.42 4.39
N ILE A 183 -22.63 -14.29 3.32
CA ILE A 183 -21.51 -15.20 3.07
C ILE A 183 -20.26 -14.60 3.70
N PRO A 184 -19.69 -15.22 4.74
CA PRO A 184 -18.46 -14.76 5.38
C PRO A 184 -17.31 -14.74 4.38
N LEU A 185 -16.36 -13.81 4.58
CA LEU A 185 -15.26 -13.62 3.63
C LEU A 185 -14.44 -14.91 3.47
N ASP A 186 -14.05 -15.55 4.56
CA ASP A 186 -13.34 -16.84 4.55
C ASP A 186 -14.05 -17.89 3.69
N VAL A 187 -15.39 -17.96 3.68
CA VAL A 187 -16.16 -18.87 2.81
C VAL A 187 -16.11 -18.45 1.33
N VAL A 188 -16.19 -17.15 1.03
CA VAL A 188 -15.99 -16.66 -0.35
C VAL A 188 -14.59 -17.02 -0.84
N LEU A 189 -13.61 -17.02 0.06
CA LEU A 189 -12.19 -17.10 -0.24
C LEU A 189 -11.56 -18.51 -0.12
N ASP A 190 -12.26 -19.47 0.49
CA ASP A 190 -11.74 -20.82 0.79
C ASP A 190 -11.23 -21.55 -0.46
N ALA A 191 -11.92 -21.40 -1.58
CA ALA A 191 -11.49 -21.93 -2.87
C ALA A 191 -12.07 -21.11 -4.01
N GLN A 192 -11.43 -21.18 -5.19
CA GLN A 192 -11.98 -20.61 -6.42
C GLN A 192 -13.37 -21.22 -6.71
N PRO A 193 -14.44 -20.42 -6.75
CA PRO A 193 -15.78 -20.93 -6.99
C PRO A 193 -15.99 -21.28 -8.47
N SER A 194 -16.96 -22.16 -8.73
CA SER A 194 -17.48 -22.32 -10.09
C SER A 194 -18.04 -21.00 -10.60
N ASP A 195 -17.88 -20.75 -11.90
CA ASP A 195 -18.49 -19.66 -12.64
C ASP A 195 -20.03 -19.70 -12.61
N VAL A 196 -20.65 -20.88 -12.58
CA VAL A 196 -22.11 -21.03 -12.51
C VAL A 196 -22.54 -21.68 -11.18
N GLY A 197 -23.02 -20.85 -10.27
CA GLY A 197 -23.60 -21.30 -9.01
C GLY A 197 -24.96 -21.99 -9.19
N ARG A 198 -25.12 -23.18 -8.61
CA ARG A 198 -26.35 -23.99 -8.71
C ARG A 198 -27.31 -23.85 -7.52
N ASN A 199 -26.98 -22.97 -6.58
CA ASN A 199 -27.83 -22.55 -5.47
C ASN A 199 -27.47 -21.10 -5.08
N THR A 200 -28.24 -20.48 -4.21
CA THR A 200 -28.06 -19.07 -3.82
C THR A 200 -26.66 -18.77 -3.29
N GLU A 201 -26.12 -19.62 -2.41
CA GLU A 201 -24.80 -19.43 -1.83
C GLU A 201 -23.69 -19.56 -2.89
N ALA A 202 -23.76 -20.58 -3.75
CA ALA A 202 -22.80 -20.76 -4.84
C ALA A 202 -22.90 -19.62 -5.87
N ALA A 203 -24.11 -19.11 -6.15
CA ALA A 203 -24.32 -17.97 -7.04
C ALA A 203 -23.75 -16.67 -6.45
N LEU A 204 -23.94 -16.45 -5.15
CA LEU A 204 -23.33 -15.34 -4.40
C LEU A 204 -21.80 -15.43 -4.46
N ARG A 205 -21.23 -16.60 -4.13
CA ARG A 205 -19.78 -16.83 -4.18
C ARG A 205 -19.22 -16.58 -5.58
N SER A 206 -19.87 -17.11 -6.62
CA SER A 206 -19.48 -16.88 -8.01
C SER A 206 -19.49 -15.38 -8.35
N GLY A 207 -20.62 -14.69 -8.11
CA GLY A 207 -20.77 -13.28 -8.45
C GLY A 207 -19.81 -12.37 -7.69
N LEU A 208 -19.64 -12.59 -6.38
CA LEU A 208 -18.70 -11.85 -5.54
C LEU A 208 -17.25 -12.06 -5.99
N TYR A 209 -16.87 -13.31 -6.29
CA TYR A 209 -15.50 -13.63 -6.69
C TYR A 209 -15.20 -13.14 -8.11
N TRP A 210 -15.93 -13.66 -9.11
CA TRP A 210 -15.66 -13.40 -10.53
C TRP A 210 -16.03 -11.98 -10.95
N GLY A 211 -17.04 -11.38 -10.32
CA GLY A 211 -17.37 -9.96 -10.52
C GLY A 211 -16.24 -9.05 -10.05
N HIS A 212 -15.65 -9.33 -8.88
CA HIS A 212 -14.52 -8.55 -8.37
C HIS A 212 -13.26 -8.76 -9.22
N VAL A 213 -12.93 -10.01 -9.58
CA VAL A 213 -11.82 -10.32 -10.49
C VAL A 213 -11.99 -9.60 -11.83
N GLY A 214 -13.18 -9.66 -12.43
CA GLY A 214 -13.48 -8.98 -13.69
C GLY A 214 -13.32 -7.46 -13.59
N GLY A 215 -13.87 -6.85 -12.53
CA GLY A 215 -13.75 -5.41 -12.28
C GLY A 215 -12.29 -4.95 -12.13
N VAL A 216 -11.49 -5.68 -11.33
CA VAL A 216 -10.06 -5.39 -11.16
C VAL A 216 -9.31 -5.56 -12.48
N LYS A 217 -9.53 -6.67 -13.21
CA LYS A 217 -8.84 -6.92 -14.48
C LYS A 217 -9.11 -5.84 -15.52
N GLU A 218 -10.35 -5.38 -15.66
CA GLU A 218 -10.69 -4.33 -16.63
C GLU A 218 -10.05 -2.99 -16.26
N LEU A 219 -10.05 -2.62 -14.98
CA LEU A 219 -9.43 -1.37 -14.52
C LEU A 219 -7.91 -1.40 -14.67
N VAL A 220 -7.27 -2.51 -14.28
CA VAL A 220 -5.84 -2.73 -14.51
C VAL A 220 -5.52 -2.64 -15.99
N ARG A 221 -6.27 -3.34 -16.86
CA ARG A 221 -6.06 -3.30 -18.31
C ARG A 221 -6.12 -1.87 -18.85
N ARG A 222 -7.11 -1.08 -18.45
CA ARG A 222 -7.26 0.33 -18.88
C ARG A 222 -6.09 1.20 -18.42
N LEU A 223 -5.66 1.07 -17.17
CA LEU A 223 -4.57 1.87 -16.63
C LEU A 223 -3.21 1.44 -17.16
N LEU A 224 -3.00 0.15 -17.43
CA LEU A 224 -1.80 -0.32 -18.13
C LEU A 224 -1.72 0.26 -19.56
N GLN A 225 -2.83 0.23 -20.30
CA GLN A 225 -2.89 0.82 -21.64
C GLN A 225 -2.60 2.33 -21.62
N ARG A 226 -3.22 3.06 -20.68
CA ARG A 226 -2.92 4.48 -20.46
C ARG A 226 -1.44 4.68 -20.15
N GLY A 227 -0.89 3.90 -19.23
CA GLY A 227 0.50 3.98 -18.81
C GLY A 227 1.47 3.83 -19.97
N THR A 228 1.23 2.87 -20.87
CA THR A 228 2.05 2.68 -22.08
C THR A 228 1.97 3.89 -23.01
N VAL A 229 0.78 4.45 -23.24
CA VAL A 229 0.61 5.64 -24.08
C VAL A 229 1.32 6.86 -23.48
N ASP A 230 1.17 7.09 -22.18
CA ASP A 230 1.82 8.19 -21.48
C ASP A 230 3.36 8.05 -21.54
N GLN A 231 3.90 6.83 -21.40
CA GLN A 231 5.33 6.54 -21.51
C GLN A 231 5.89 6.82 -22.92
N GLN A 232 5.17 6.40 -23.97
CA GLN A 232 5.56 6.65 -25.37
C GLN A 232 5.53 8.14 -25.71
N THR A 233 4.52 8.86 -25.19
CA THR A 233 4.41 10.31 -25.38
C THR A 233 5.55 11.04 -24.70
N ALA A 234 5.90 10.65 -23.47
CA ALA A 234 7.01 11.23 -22.71
C ALA A 234 8.38 10.96 -23.32
N SER A 235 8.59 9.81 -23.98
CA SER A 235 9.86 9.45 -24.63
C SER A 235 10.04 10.04 -26.03
N GLY A 236 8.96 10.55 -26.64
CA GLY A 236 8.97 11.04 -28.02
C GLY A 236 9.02 9.94 -29.09
N ASP A 237 8.94 8.66 -28.69
CA ASP A 237 9.02 7.50 -29.57
C ASP A 237 7.63 6.91 -29.85
N GLN A 238 7.00 7.36 -30.94
CA GLN A 238 5.67 6.89 -31.38
C GLN A 238 5.71 5.53 -32.11
N SER A 239 6.89 4.93 -32.30
CA SER A 239 7.06 3.75 -33.19
C SER A 239 6.99 2.40 -32.47
N ARG A 240 6.87 2.37 -31.13
CA ARG A 240 6.85 1.13 -30.35
C ARG A 240 5.49 0.44 -30.43
N HIS A 241 5.37 -0.59 -31.25
CA HIS A 241 4.24 -1.52 -31.23
C HIS A 241 4.26 -2.39 -29.95
N LEU A 242 3.08 -2.60 -29.35
CA LEU A 242 2.85 -3.37 -28.10
C LEU A 242 3.40 -4.83 -28.12
N GLY A 243 3.79 -5.36 -29.28
CA GLY A 243 4.18 -6.75 -29.46
C GLY A 243 5.60 -7.12 -29.02
N ASN A 244 6.46 -6.14 -28.69
CA ASN A 244 7.87 -6.40 -28.33
C ASN A 244 8.39 -5.43 -27.25
N ALA A 245 7.59 -5.21 -26.22
CA ALA A 245 7.90 -4.32 -25.10
C ALA A 245 9.05 -4.86 -24.23
N ALA A 246 10.11 -4.07 -24.05
CA ALA A 246 11.16 -4.35 -23.07
C ALA A 246 10.63 -4.19 -21.63
N VAL A 247 11.39 -4.65 -20.63
CA VAL A 247 11.02 -4.62 -19.20
C VAL A 247 10.71 -3.20 -18.64
N GLY A 248 11.08 -2.13 -19.36
CA GLY A 248 10.72 -0.73 -19.04
C GLY A 248 9.56 -0.13 -19.86
N ASP A 249 9.08 -0.83 -20.88
CA ASP A 249 8.01 -0.35 -21.79
C ASP A 249 6.61 -0.60 -21.23
N LEU A 250 6.50 -1.47 -20.22
CA LEU A 250 5.26 -1.73 -19.52
C LEU A 250 5.24 -0.93 -18.21
N PRO A 251 4.06 -0.44 -17.80
CA PRO A 251 3.90 0.14 -16.47
C PRO A 251 4.21 -0.91 -15.41
N LEU A 252 4.85 -0.48 -14.31
CA LEU A 252 5.00 -1.29 -13.12
C LEU A 252 3.62 -1.65 -12.58
N LEU A 253 3.33 -2.94 -12.40
CA LEU A 253 2.09 -3.39 -11.77
C LEU A 253 2.40 -3.97 -10.39
N VAL A 254 1.88 -3.34 -9.33
CA VAL A 254 2.03 -3.80 -7.94
C VAL A 254 0.67 -4.16 -7.38
N VAL A 255 0.59 -5.25 -6.62
CA VAL A 255 -0.60 -5.63 -5.84
C VAL A 255 -0.26 -5.76 -4.35
N THR A 256 -1.15 -5.27 -3.49
CA THR A 256 -1.04 -5.33 -2.03
C THR A 256 -2.42 -5.54 -1.40
N GLY A 257 -2.46 -5.71 -0.08
CA GLY A 257 -3.68 -5.87 0.70
C GLY A 257 -4.00 -7.33 1.03
N GLY A 258 -4.87 -7.53 2.02
CA GLY A 258 -5.16 -8.87 2.57
C GLY A 258 -5.84 -9.82 1.57
N ALA A 259 -6.53 -9.28 0.57
CA ALA A 259 -7.17 -10.06 -0.49
C ALA A 259 -6.32 -10.12 -1.78
N ALA A 260 -5.09 -9.60 -1.78
CA ALA A 260 -4.17 -9.70 -2.92
C ALA A 260 -3.91 -11.15 -3.39
N PRO A 261 -3.69 -12.15 -2.50
CA PRO A 261 -3.40 -13.52 -2.93
C PRO A 261 -4.47 -14.13 -3.85
N LEU A 262 -5.71 -13.66 -3.76
CA LEU A 262 -6.83 -14.13 -4.58
C LEU A 262 -6.81 -13.55 -5.99
N LEU A 263 -6.27 -12.35 -6.14
CA LEU A 263 -6.19 -11.65 -7.41
C LEU A 263 -4.96 -12.11 -8.21
N LEU A 264 -3.89 -12.51 -7.52
CA LEU A 264 -2.61 -12.90 -8.13
C LEU A 264 -2.74 -13.89 -9.30
N PRO A 265 -3.52 -14.99 -9.21
CA PRO A 265 -3.67 -15.94 -10.32
C PRO A 265 -4.34 -15.35 -11.57
N HIS A 266 -5.02 -14.21 -11.44
CA HIS A 266 -5.83 -13.60 -12.50
C HIS A 266 -5.23 -12.32 -13.07
N LEU A 267 -4.15 -11.82 -12.46
CA LEU A 267 -3.38 -10.65 -12.90
C LEU A 267 -2.26 -11.07 -13.86
N PRO A 268 -1.71 -10.14 -14.67
CA PRO A 268 -0.57 -10.43 -15.54
C PRO A 268 0.60 -11.06 -14.77
N SER A 269 1.33 -11.98 -15.41
CA SER A 269 2.41 -12.75 -14.77
C SER A 269 3.58 -11.90 -14.24
N PHE A 270 3.73 -10.67 -14.73
CA PHE A 270 4.73 -9.71 -14.25
C PHE A 270 4.28 -8.89 -13.03
N VAL A 271 3.07 -9.13 -12.51
CA VAL A 271 2.59 -8.45 -11.30
C VAL A 271 3.55 -8.70 -10.13
N ARG A 272 3.86 -7.63 -9.41
CA ARG A 272 4.67 -7.68 -8.19
C ARG A 272 3.75 -7.69 -6.97
N HIS A 273 3.89 -8.68 -6.10
CA HIS A 273 3.15 -8.74 -4.83
C HIS A 273 3.97 -8.10 -3.71
N GLU A 274 3.44 -7.07 -3.06
CA GLU A 274 4.09 -6.37 -1.95
C GLU A 274 3.13 -6.22 -0.76
N PRO A 275 3.08 -7.20 0.17
CA PRO A 275 2.11 -7.20 1.27
C PRO A 275 2.25 -6.01 2.23
N GLN A 276 3.47 -5.48 2.38
CA GLN A 276 3.84 -4.38 3.27
C GLN A 276 3.89 -3.01 2.56
N LEU A 277 3.40 -2.90 1.33
CA LEU A 277 3.52 -1.68 0.50
C LEU A 277 3.14 -0.36 1.22
N PRO A 278 2.05 -0.27 2.01
CA PRO A 278 1.73 0.94 2.75
C PRO A 278 2.78 1.30 3.82
N LEU A 279 3.27 0.30 4.56
CA LEU A 279 4.29 0.50 5.60
C LEU A 279 5.65 0.86 4.98
N GLN A 280 5.98 0.29 3.83
CA GLN A 280 7.19 0.63 3.07
C GLN A 280 7.12 2.06 2.53
N GLY A 281 5.96 2.47 2.01
CA GLY A 281 5.71 3.85 1.61
C GLY A 281 5.84 4.84 2.77
N LEU A 282 5.36 4.43 3.95
CA LEU A 282 5.51 5.20 5.17
C LEU A 282 6.98 5.32 5.58
N ALA A 283 7.75 4.22 5.55
CA ALA A 283 9.18 4.24 5.83
C ALA A 283 9.92 5.21 4.89
N ILE A 284 9.61 5.20 3.58
CA ILE A 284 10.19 6.13 2.60
C ILE A 284 9.82 7.59 2.95
N LEU A 285 8.54 7.85 3.22
CA LEU A 285 8.05 9.18 3.59
C LEU A 285 8.76 9.75 4.82
N MET A 286 9.06 8.91 5.82
CA MET A 286 9.78 9.32 7.02
C MET A 286 11.20 9.83 6.74
N HIS A 287 11.86 9.30 5.72
CA HIS A 287 13.21 9.72 5.34
C HIS A 287 13.23 10.96 4.45
N SER A 288 12.12 11.29 3.79
CA SER A 288 11.97 12.55 3.02
C SER A 288 11.84 13.83 3.89
N ARG A 289 11.99 13.69 5.22
CA ARG A 289 11.91 14.81 6.18
C ARG A 289 13.16 15.68 6.22
N THR A 290 14.31 15.14 5.83
CA THR A 290 15.56 15.89 5.77
C THR A 290 15.60 16.69 4.48
N PRO A 291 15.84 18.02 4.53
CA PRO A 291 15.97 18.82 3.32
C PRO A 291 17.09 18.23 2.46
N HIS A 292 16.85 18.17 1.14
CA HIS A 292 17.95 18.23 0.19
C HIS A 292 18.83 19.38 0.65
N ARG A 293 20.08 19.10 1.02
CA ARG A 293 21.09 20.16 0.97
C ARG A 293 21.13 20.55 -0.50
N ASP A 294 20.62 21.73 -0.82
CA ASP A 294 20.83 22.35 -2.10
C ASP A 294 22.34 22.39 -2.35
N SER A 295 22.85 21.45 -3.12
CA SER A 295 24.12 21.60 -3.83
C SER A 295 23.85 22.53 -5.01
N SER A 296 23.54 23.78 -4.70
CA SER A 296 23.28 24.86 -5.65
C SER A 296 23.53 26.20 -4.96
N SER A 297 24.76 26.39 -4.49
CA SER A 297 25.36 27.71 -4.36
C SER A 297 26.83 27.60 -4.72
N GLU A 298 27.12 27.51 -6.03
CA GLU A 298 28.36 28.07 -6.57
C GLU A 298 28.10 29.55 -6.84
N VAL A 299 28.78 30.44 -6.11
CA VAL A 299 29.65 31.53 -6.62
C VAL A 299 30.62 31.89 -5.49
#